data_AF-G9WS66-F1
#
_entry.id   AF-G9WS66-F1
#
_cell.length_a   1.000
_cell.length_b   1.000
_cell.length_c   1.000
_cell.angle_alpha   90.00
_cell.angle_beta   90.00
_cell.angle_gamma   90.00
#
_symmetry.space_group_name_H-M   'P 1'
#
loop_
_entity.id
_entity.type
_entity.pdbx_description
1 polymer ?
#
loop_
_entity_poly.entity_id
_entity_poly.type
_entity_poly.pdbx_seq_one_letter_code
_entity_poly.pdbx_strand_id
1 'polypeptide(L)' 'MDFDPDKEGKEGQILCYIHDPDEVIYAAAGLSEFVDEILQTLD' A
#
# COMPACT_ATOMS: atom_id res chain seq x y z
N MET A 1 -0.88 -6.42 -0.13
CA MET A 1 -0.28 -6.32 1.22
C MET A 1 0.96 -7.17 1.20
N ASP A 2 2.07 -6.55 1.57
CA ASP A 2 3.40 -7.12 1.46
C ASP A 2 3.83 -7.68 2.83
N PHE A 3 4.14 -8.98 2.85
CA PHE A 3 4.56 -9.72 4.04
C PHE A 3 6.02 -10.17 3.96
N ASP A 4 6.73 -9.86 2.88
CA ASP A 4 8.16 -10.14 2.72
C ASP A 4 8.84 -8.90 2.13
N PRO A 5 8.76 -7.75 2.84
CA PRO A 5 9.39 -6.54 2.39
C PRO A 5 10.91 -6.70 2.36
N ASP A 6 11.56 -5.89 1.53
CA ASP A 6 13.00 -5.72 1.61
C ASP A 6 13.42 -4.97 2.91
N LYS A 7 14.71 -4.64 3.02
CA LYS A 7 15.24 -3.96 4.21
C LYS A 7 14.68 -2.55 4.43
N GLU A 8 14.14 -1.92 3.40
CA GLU A 8 13.60 -0.56 3.47
C GLU A 8 12.08 -0.57 3.71
N GLY A 9 11.39 -1.66 3.34
CA GLY A 9 9.97 -1.84 3.56
C GLY A 9 9.59 -2.29 4.98
N LYS A 10 8.27 -2.27 5.24
CA LYS A 10 7.68 -2.67 6.52
C LYS A 10 6.69 -3.81 6.32
N GLU A 11 6.74 -4.83 7.19
CA GLU A 11 5.81 -5.95 7.11
C GLU A 11 4.37 -5.46 7.27
N GLY A 12 3.50 -5.91 6.37
CA GLY A 12 2.10 -5.50 6.32
C GLY A 12 1.84 -4.21 5.55
N GLN A 13 2.85 -3.59 4.93
CA GLN A 13 2.66 -2.42 4.07
C GLN A 13 1.73 -2.75 2.89
N ILE A 14 1.04 -1.73 2.40
CA ILE A 14 0.14 -1.82 1.26
C ILE A 14 0.88 -1.36 0.02
N LEU A 15 1.07 -2.27 -0.93
CA LEU A 15 1.56 -1.98 -2.27
C LEU A 15 0.42 -2.19 -3.27
N CYS A 16 0.33 -1.33 -4.27
CA CYS A 16 -0.56 -1.45 -5.41
C CYS A 16 0.22 -1.97 -6.61
N TYR A 17 -0.29 -3.02 -7.25
CA TYR A 17 0.27 -3.55 -8.48
C TYR A 17 -0.59 -3.13 -9.68
N ILE A 18 0.05 -2.55 -10.68
CA ILE A 18 -0.58 -2.11 -11.93
C ILE A 18 -0.06 -3.03 -13.03
N HIS A 19 -0.94 -3.86 -13.59
CA HIS A 19 -0.55 -4.85 -14.61
C HIS A 19 0.00 -4.23 -15.91
N ASP A 20 -0.53 -3.06 -16.30
CA ASP A 20 -0.13 -2.34 -17.50
C ASP A 20 -0.01 -0.86 -17.11
N PRO A 21 1.21 -0.34 -16.84
CA PRO A 21 2.50 -0.74 -17.44
C PRO A 21 3.44 -1.62 -16.59
N ASP A 22 2.95 -2.58 -15.80
CA ASP A 22 3.75 -3.43 -14.87
C ASP A 22 4.52 -2.60 -13.83
N GLU A 23 3.78 -2.04 -12.87
CA GLU A 23 4.31 -1.12 -11.85
C GLU A 23 3.86 -1.53 -10.45
N VAL A 24 4.74 -1.37 -9.46
CA VAL A 24 4.42 -1.53 -8.04
C VAL A 24 4.59 -0.17 -7.34
N ILE A 25 3.54 0.30 -6.69
CA ILE A 25 3.50 1.61 -6.01
C ILE A 25 3.23 1.39 -4.52
N TYR A 26 3.96 2.10 -3.65
CA TYR A 26 3.65 2.17 -2.23
C TYR A 26 2.35 2.96 -2.00
N ALA A 27 1.41 2.38 -1.26
CA ALA A 27 0.14 3.01 -0.94
C ALA A 27 0.08 3.48 0.52
N ALA A 28 0.40 2.61 1.49
CA ALA A 28 0.31 2.94 2.91
C ALA A 28 1.15 1.99 3.78
N ALA A 29 1.44 2.35 5.03
CA ALA A 29 2.27 1.53 5.92
C ALA A 29 1.51 0.35 6.53
N GLY A 30 0.17 0.31 6.35
CA GLY A 30 -0.69 -0.77 6.80
C GLY A 30 -2.15 -0.55 6.42
N LEU A 31 -2.98 -1.55 6.67
CA LEU A 31 -4.39 -1.53 6.26
C LEU A 31 -5.21 -0.43 6.94
N SER A 32 -4.98 -0.17 8.22
CA SER A 32 -5.74 0.85 8.96
C SER A 32 -5.52 2.24 8.37
N GLU A 33 -4.27 2.61 8.13
CA GLU A 33 -3.91 3.88 7.49
C GLU A 33 -4.54 4.01 6.09
N PHE A 34 -4.44 2.95 5.27
CA PHE A 34 -5.03 2.94 3.94
C PHE A 34 -6.56 3.15 3.97
N VAL A 35 -7.26 2.52 4.91
CA VAL A 35 -8.72 2.70 5.06
C VAL A 35 -9.05 4.11 5.55
N ASP A 36 -8.29 4.64 6.51
CA ASP A 36 -8.49 6.00 7.01
C ASP A 36 -8.31 7.05 5.91
N GLU A 37 -7.30 6.87 5.03
CA GLU A 37 -7.08 7.73 3.86
C GLU A 37 -8.24 7.67 2.87
N ILE A 38 -8.74 6.46 2.55
CA ILE A 38 -9.92 6.31 1.67
C ILE A 38 -11.12 7.04 2.26
N LEU A 39 -11.39 6.87 3.56
CA LEU A 39 -12.52 7.52 4.21
C LEU A 39 -12.42 9.04 4.14
N GLN A 40 -11.23 9.62 4.27
CA GLN A 40 -11.01 11.06 4.12
C GLN A 40 -11.28 11.58 2.71
N THR A 41 -11.21 10.73 1.68
CA THR A 41 -11.52 11.14 0.29
C THR A 41 -13.01 11.14 -0.05
N LEU A 42 -13.85 10.59 0.82
CA LEU A 42 -15.31 10.48 0.61
C LEU A 42 -16.10 11.66 1.19
N ASP A 43 -15.43 12.55 1.95
CA ASP A 43 -15.97 13.82 2.48
C ASP A 43 -15.82 14.97 1.46
#